data_AF-A0A2T1A3N2-F1
#
_entry.id   AF-A0A2T1A3N2-F1
#
_cell.length_a   1.000
_cell.length_b   1.000
_cell.length_c   1.000
_cell.angle_alpha   90.00
_cell.angle_beta   90.00
_cell.angle_gamma   90.00
#
_symmetry.space_group_name_H-M   'P 1'
#
loop_
_entity.id
_entity.type
_entity.pdbx_description
1 polymer ?
#
loop_
_entity_poly.entity_id
_entity_poly.type
_entity_poly.pdbx_seq_one_letter_code
_entity_poly.pdbx_strand_id
1 'polypeptide(L)' 'DPWGFGNSLEWATTSPPPRHNFLSLPRIRSERPAFELHYPHMRERMALEAHSAQFAPKRDRDELVHKD' A
#
# COMPACT_ATOMS: atom_id res chain seq x y z
N ASP A 1 -0.35 16.14 -3.00
CA ASP A 1 -1.47 15.20 -3.20
C ASP A 1 -2.81 15.89 -2.92
N PRO A 2 -3.61 16.20 -3.95
CA PRO A 2 -4.91 16.88 -3.79
C PRO A 2 -6.04 15.94 -3.32
N TRP A 3 -5.87 14.61 -3.40
CA TRP A 3 -6.88 13.63 -2.96
C TRP A 3 -6.56 13.01 -1.59
N GLY A 4 -5.36 13.26 -1.08
CA GLY A 4 -4.94 12.98 0.30
C GLY A 4 -4.33 11.60 0.53
N PHE A 5 -4.63 10.60 -0.31
CA PHE A 5 -4.20 9.20 -0.09
C PHE A 5 -3.45 8.58 -1.28
N GLY A 6 -2.71 9.40 -2.03
CA GLY A 6 -1.86 8.98 -3.14
C GLY A 6 -0.79 7.97 -2.71
N ASN A 7 -0.57 6.96 -3.56
CA ASN A 7 0.29 5.82 -3.24
C ASN A 7 1.68 5.95 -3.83
N SER A 8 1.73 6.15 -5.14
CA SER A 8 2.95 6.19 -5.95
C SER A 8 3.79 7.43 -5.68
N LEU A 9 5.07 7.37 -6.05
CA LEU A 9 6.03 8.45 -5.84
C LEU A 9 5.65 9.79 -6.50
N GLU A 10 4.84 9.79 -7.55
CA GLU A 10 4.31 11.01 -8.16
C GLU A 10 3.56 11.91 -7.16
N TRP A 11 3.04 11.33 -6.08
CA TRP A 11 2.33 12.05 -5.01
C TRP A 11 3.22 12.57 -3.89
N ALA A 12 4.52 12.24 -3.92
CA ALA A 12 5.51 12.67 -2.93
C ALA A 12 6.34 13.89 -3.39
N THR A 13 5.94 14.54 -4.50
CA THR A 13 6.55 15.78 -4.98
C THR A 13 5.58 16.98 -4.90
N THR A 14 6.12 18.19 -5.03
CA THR A 14 5.34 19.42 -5.02
C THR A 14 4.52 19.58 -6.30
N SER A 15 3.51 20.46 -6.28
CA SER A 15 2.79 20.89 -7.48
C SER A 15 2.95 22.40 -7.65
N PRO A 16 3.69 22.87 -8.66
CA PRO A 16 4.36 22.10 -9.72
C PRO A 16 5.60 21.31 -9.22
N PRO A 17 6.03 20.25 -9.92
CA PRO A 17 7.22 19.49 -9.56
C PRO A 17 8.52 20.27 -9.91
N PRO A 18 9.63 20.08 -9.18
CA PRO A 18 10.94 20.59 -9.55
C PRO A 18 11.42 20.03 -10.90
N ARG A 19 12.40 20.71 -11.54
CA ARG A 19 12.97 20.31 -12.86
C ARG A 19 13.40 18.83 -12.94
N HIS A 20 13.88 18.27 -11.83
CA HIS A 20 14.35 16.88 -11.75
C HIS A 20 13.42 15.99 -10.90
N ASN A 21 12.13 16.33 -10.87
CA ASN A 21 11.04 15.66 -10.16
C ASN A 21 11.11 15.71 -8.62
N PHE A 22 12.29 15.55 -8.00
CA PHE A 22 12.43 15.52 -6.54
C PHE A 22 13.56 16.43 -6.06
N LEU A 23 13.34 17.12 -4.92
CA LEU A 23 14.42 17.81 -4.19
C LEU A 23 15.26 16.81 -3.38
N SER A 24 14.62 15.78 -2.84
CA SER A 24 15.23 14.65 -2.15
C SER A 24 14.35 13.42 -2.32
N LEU A 25 14.94 12.24 -2.51
CA LEU A 25 14.16 11.01 -2.64
C LEU A 25 13.62 10.54 -1.27
N PRO A 26 12.30 10.35 -1.11
CA PRO A 26 11.75 9.74 0.10
C PRO A 26 12.16 8.27 0.18
N ARG A 27 12.33 7.77 1.41
CA ARG A 27 12.74 6.38 1.64
C ARG A 27 11.64 5.40 1.24
N ILE A 28 11.96 4.52 0.30
CA ILE A 28 11.04 3.47 -0.20
C ILE A 28 11.09 2.27 0.75
N ARG A 29 9.92 1.83 1.23
CA ARG A 29 9.77 0.67 2.11
C ARG A 29 8.64 -0.28 1.71
N SER A 30 7.76 0.16 0.80
CA SER A 30 6.64 -0.60 0.27
C SER A 30 6.24 -0.08 -1.11
N GLU A 31 5.20 -0.68 -1.68
CA GLU A 31 4.56 -0.27 -2.94
C GLU A 31 3.79 1.08 -2.85
N ARG A 32 3.55 1.60 -1.64
CA ARG A 32 2.82 2.85 -1.39
C ARG A 32 3.71 3.91 -0.71
N PRO A 33 4.86 4.29 -1.31
CA PRO A 33 5.86 5.14 -0.65
C PRO A 33 5.35 6.55 -0.32
N ALA A 34 4.48 7.13 -1.13
CA ALA A 34 3.90 8.45 -0.83
C ALA A 34 2.93 8.36 0.36
N PHE A 35 2.13 7.29 0.44
CA PHE A 35 1.21 7.09 1.56
C PHE A 35 1.98 6.94 2.89
N GLU A 36 3.02 6.12 2.94
CA GLU A 36 3.82 5.94 4.15
C GLU A 36 4.52 7.21 4.63
N LEU A 37 4.95 8.06 3.69
CA LEU A 37 5.59 9.33 4.01
C LEU A 37 4.61 10.29 4.72
N HIS A 38 3.36 10.36 4.23
CA HIS A 38 2.34 11.26 4.77
C HIS A 38 1.62 10.70 6.00
N TYR A 39 1.53 9.36 6.12
CA TYR A 39 0.89 8.67 7.24
C TYR A 39 1.84 7.73 8.00
N PRO A 40 2.89 8.24 8.68
CA PRO A 40 3.86 7.39 9.37
C PRO A 40 3.23 6.45 10.42
N HIS A 41 2.15 6.89 11.08
CA HIS A 41 1.41 6.13 12.09
C HIS A 41 0.65 4.92 11.53
N MET A 42 0.44 4.85 10.21
CA MET A 42 -0.24 3.72 9.56
C MET A 42 0.72 2.59 9.17
N ARG A 43 2.03 2.81 9.24
CA ARG A 43 3.05 1.85 8.73
C ARG A 43 2.98 0.49 9.43
N GLU A 44 2.88 0.48 10.75
CA GLU A 44 2.78 -0.77 11.53
C GLU A 44 1.47 -1.52 11.23
N ARG A 45 0.35 -0.81 11.18
CA ARG A 45 -0.95 -1.40 10.81
C ARG A 45 -0.92 -2.02 9.41
N MET A 46 -0.40 -1.29 8.42
CA MET A 46 -0.31 -1.80 7.05
C MET A 46 0.58 -3.04 6.95
N ALA A 47 1.69 -3.09 7.70
CA ALA A 47 2.53 -4.28 7.75
C ALA A 47 1.78 -5.48 8.33
N LEU A 48 1.05 -5.30 9.44
CA LEU A 48 0.24 -6.35 10.05
C LEU A 48 -0.88 -6.86 9.13
N GLU A 49 -1.56 -5.94 8.44
CA GLU A 49 -2.66 -6.25 7.51
C GLU A 49 -2.16 -6.97 6.24
N ALA A 50 -0.97 -6.62 5.72
CA ALA A 50 -0.38 -7.26 4.55
C ALA A 50 -0.15 -8.77 4.74
N HIS A 51 0.25 -9.19 5.95
CA HIS A 51 0.45 -10.61 6.27
C HIS A 51 -0.88 -11.36 6.48
N SER A 52 -1.96 -10.67 6.84
CA SER A 52 -3.25 -11.28 7.17
C SER A 52 -3.95 -11.89 5.94
N ALA A 53 -3.69 -11.37 4.74
CA ALA A 53 -4.21 -11.92 3.49
C ALA A 53 -3.65 -13.32 3.15
N GLN A 54 -2.50 -13.69 3.73
CA GLN A 54 -1.80 -14.94 3.43
C GLN A 54 -2.30 -16.14 4.24
N PHE A 55 -3.03 -15.89 5.34
CA PHE A 55 -3.54 -16.93 6.25
C PHE A 55 -5.06 -17.08 6.22
N ALA A 56 -5.74 -16.51 5.21
CA ALA A 56 -7.15 -16.80 5.01
C ALA A 56 -7.32 -18.33 4.84
N PRO A 57 -8.10 -19.01 5.70
CA PRO A 57 -8.28 -20.45 5.59
C PRO A 57 -8.85 -20.76 4.20
N LYS A 58 -8.23 -21.70 3.49
CA LYS A 58 -8.79 -22.25 2.26
C LYS A 58 -10.19 -22.73 2.62
N ARG A 59 -11.23 -22.13 2.04
CA ARG A 59 -12.56 -22.72 2.09
C ARG A 59 -12.44 -24.06 1.39
N ASP A 60 -12.58 -25.15 2.14
CA ASP A 60 -12.60 -26.50 1.62
C ASP A 60 -13.70 -26.58 0.56
N ARG A 61 -13.30 -26.72 -0.71
CA ARG A 61 -14.21 -26.85 -1.84
C ARG A 61 -14.72 -28.27 -2.04
N ASP A 62 -14.51 -29.16 -1.07
CA ASP A 62 -14.74 -30.59 -1.27
C ASP A 62 -16.11 -31.08 -0.75
N GLU A 63 -16.87 -30.27 0.00
CA GLU A 63 -18.19 -30.67 0.53
C GLU A 63 -19.37 -30.53 -0.46
N LEU A 64 -19.16 -30.01 -1.67
CA LEU A 64 -20.24 -29.79 -2.65
C LEU A 64 -20.36 -30.88 -3.73
N VAL A 65 -19.55 -31.94 -3.68
CA VAL A 65 -19.50 -32.99 -4.74
C VAL A 65 -20.21 -34.30 -4.38
N HIS A 66 -20.67 -34.50 -3.13
CA HIS A 66 -21.25 -35.77 -2.68
C HIS A 66 -22.75 -35.71 -2.35
N LYS A 67 -23.49 -34.82 -3.00
CA LYS A 67 -24.95 -34.78 -2.86
C LYS A 67 -25.63 -34.82 -4.22
N ASP A 68 -25.52 -35.97 -4.88
CA ASP A 68 -26.43 -36.44 -5.93
C ASP A 68 -26.63 -37.97 -5.74
#